data_AF-A0A060CSH7-F1
#
_entry.id   AF-A0A060CSH7-F1
#
_cell.length_a   1.000
_cell.length_b   1.000
_cell.length_c   1.000
_cell.angle_alpha   90.00
_cell.angle_beta   90.00
_cell.angle_gamma   90.00
#
_symmetry.space_group_name_H-M   'P 1'
#
loop_
_entity.id
_entity.type
_entity.pdbx_description
1 polymer ?
#
loop_
_entity_poly.entity_id
_entity_poly.type
_entity_poly.pdbx_seq_one_letter_code
_entity_poly.pdbx_strand_id
1 'polypeptide(L)'
;SEQHYVSNTAILRTVLRDRHGGEVEVLDFAPRYRQNGRFYRPPGLIRKITPLAGAPRIRIRVRPLADWGARVPESTWGSNHVRWLLPDFNLRLTTDAPLRFVRDQTPFILAHTVHMVLGVDEPMDRALSGYVDEALRNTADYWREWVRYLSIRLDWQEAVI
;
A
#
# COMPACT_ATOMS: atom_id res chain seq x y z
N SER A 1 16.32 3.13 -8.88
CA SER A 1 14.90 3.40 -8.58
C SER A 1 14.72 4.90 -8.46
N GLU A 2 13.49 5.38 -8.61
CA GLU A 2 13.13 6.78 -8.38
C GLU A 2 11.96 6.81 -7.40
N GLN A 3 11.98 7.74 -6.44
CA GLN A 3 10.96 7.83 -5.40
C GLN A 3 10.63 9.28 -5.09
N HIS A 4 9.34 9.58 -4.99
CA HIS A 4 8.83 10.87 -4.56
C HIS A 4 7.41 10.71 -4.00
N TYR A 5 6.99 11.65 -3.16
CA TYR A 5 5.57 11.77 -2.80
C TYR A 5 4.79 12.32 -3.99
N VAL A 6 3.58 11.81 -4.22
CA VAL A 6 2.64 12.43 -5.16
C VAL A 6 2.33 13.84 -4.64
N SER A 7 2.41 14.84 -5.51
CA SER A 7 2.38 16.26 -5.15
C SER A 7 1.23 16.59 -4.18
N ASN A 8 1.57 17.26 -3.08
CA ASN A 8 0.65 17.65 -2.00
C ASN A 8 -0.09 16.48 -1.35
N THR A 9 0.52 15.30 -1.27
CA THR A 9 -0.02 14.13 -0.58
C THR A 9 1.04 13.35 0.19
N ALA A 10 0.62 12.56 1.17
CA ALA A 10 1.48 11.55 1.81
C ALA A 10 1.38 10.17 1.11
N ILE A 11 1.17 10.14 -0.20
CA ILE A 11 1.19 8.91 -1.01
C ILE A 11 2.57 8.78 -1.64
N LEU A 12 3.28 7.72 -1.29
CA LEU A 12 4.64 7.48 -1.77
C LEU A 12 4.59 6.76 -3.11
N ARG A 13 5.18 7.36 -4.15
CA ARG A 13 5.37 6.75 -5.46
C ARG A 13 6.81 6.30 -5.61
N THR A 14 7.00 5.03 -5.97
CA THR A 14 8.32 4.47 -6.28
C THR A 14 8.27 3.81 -7.65
N VAL A 15 9.19 4.18 -8.54
CA VAL A 15 9.41 3.49 -9.82
C VAL A 15 10.67 2.64 -9.73
N LEU A 16 10.50 1.34 -9.97
CA LEU A 16 11.59 0.37 -10.04
C LEU A 16 11.81 -0.02 -11.50
N ARG A 17 13.07 -0.04 -11.92
CA ARG A 17 13.50 -0.41 -13.28
C ARG A 17 14.52 -1.53 -13.20
N ASP A 18 14.41 -2.52 -14.08
CA ASP A 18 15.43 -3.54 -14.25
C ASP A 18 16.32 -3.26 -15.47
N ARG A 19 17.35 -4.09 -15.65
CA ARG A 19 18.30 -4.00 -16.78
C ARG A 19 17.75 -4.54 -18.11
N HIS A 20 16.55 -5.13 -18.10
CA HIS A 20 15.91 -5.78 -19.24
C HIS A 20 14.74 -4.94 -19.79
N GLY A 21 14.60 -3.68 -19.35
CA GLY A 21 13.54 -2.76 -19.78
C GLY A 21 12.20 -2.96 -19.05
N GLY A 22 12.18 -3.79 -17.99
CA GLY A 22 11.03 -3.94 -17.12
C GLY A 22 10.91 -2.78 -16.14
N GLU A 23 9.72 -2.17 -16.06
CA GLU A 23 9.42 -1.08 -15.13
C GLU A 23 8.15 -1.36 -14.34
N VAL A 24 8.16 -1.06 -13.04
CA VAL A 24 6.98 -1.12 -12.18
C VAL A 24 6.85 0.15 -11.34
N GLU A 25 5.60 0.61 -11.18
CA GLU A 25 5.21 1.62 -10.20
C GLU A 25 4.69 0.94 -8.94
N VAL A 26 5.08 1.47 -7.79
CA VAL A 26 4.55 1.12 -6.49
C VAL A 26 3.99 2.39 -5.86
N LEU A 27 2.70 2.38 -5.54
CA LEU A 27 2.05 3.40 -4.71
C LEU A 27 1.79 2.82 -3.33
N ASP A 28 2.35 3.44 -2.30
CA ASP A 28 2.17 3.10 -0.89
C ASP A 28 1.50 4.24 -0.14
N PHE A 29 0.47 3.93 0.65
CA PHE A 29 -0.22 4.93 1.47
C PHE A 29 -0.98 4.31 2.64
N ALA A 30 -1.22 5.11 3.68
CA ALA A 30 -2.20 4.80 4.72
C ALA A 30 -3.52 5.54 4.39
N PRO A 31 -4.67 4.84 4.32
CA PRO A 31 -5.94 5.45 3.95
C PRO A 31 -6.38 6.50 4.98
N ARG A 32 -6.74 7.69 4.52
CA ARG A 32 -7.26 8.76 5.36
C ARG A 32 -8.14 9.71 4.57
N TYR A 33 -9.44 9.74 4.85
CA TYR A 33 -10.40 10.63 4.19
C TYR A 33 -11.70 10.74 4.99
N ARG A 34 -12.66 11.55 4.55
CA ARG A 34 -14.01 11.58 5.14
C ARG A 34 -14.92 10.60 4.41
N GLN A 35 -15.63 9.76 5.15
CA GLN A 35 -16.65 8.84 4.63
C GLN A 35 -17.86 8.89 5.56
N ASN A 36 -19.06 9.02 4.99
CA ASN A 36 -20.32 9.08 5.75
C ASN A 36 -20.27 10.08 6.92
N GLY A 37 -19.72 11.27 6.67
CA GLY A 37 -19.59 12.36 7.65
C GLY A 37 -18.46 12.23 8.66
N ARG A 38 -17.79 11.07 8.76
CA ARG A 38 -16.73 10.79 9.76
C ARG A 38 -15.36 10.64 9.11
N PHE A 39 -14.30 10.74 9.91
CA PHE A 39 -12.96 10.37 9.45
C PHE A 39 -12.86 8.84 9.31
N TYR A 40 -12.57 8.39 8.10
CA TYR A 40 -12.20 7.03 7.79
C TYR A 40 -10.68 6.94 7.72
N ARG A 41 -10.11 6.11 8.60
CA ARG A 41 -8.66 5.94 8.78
C ARG A 41 -8.35 4.55 9.38
N PRO A 42 -8.69 3.46 8.68
CA PRO A 42 -8.44 2.12 9.20
C PRO A 42 -6.94 1.90 9.40
N PRO A 43 -6.53 1.18 10.45
CA PRO A 43 -5.12 0.89 10.69
C PRO A 43 -4.59 -0.07 9.63
N GLY A 44 -3.66 0.42 8.81
CA GLY A 44 -3.01 -0.40 7.80
C GLY A 44 -2.28 0.40 6.73
N LEU A 45 -1.61 -0.35 5.86
CA LEU A 45 -0.92 0.13 4.67
C LEU A 45 -1.57 -0.49 3.44
N ILE A 46 -1.74 0.31 2.41
CA ILE A 46 -2.23 -0.10 1.11
C ILE A 46 -1.10 0.07 0.10
N ARG A 47 -0.89 -0.98 -0.71
CA ARG A 47 0.08 -0.99 -1.80
C ARG A 47 -0.64 -1.32 -3.12
N LYS A 48 -0.40 -0.51 -4.15
CA LYS A 48 -0.78 -0.78 -5.53
C LYS A 48 0.49 -0.91 -6.37
N ILE A 49 0.63 -2.01 -7.12
CA ILE A 49 1.79 -2.27 -7.96
C ILE A 49 1.33 -2.37 -9.41
N THR A 50 1.80 -1.48 -10.28
CA THR A 50 1.39 -1.40 -11.68
C THR A 50 2.60 -1.61 -12.60
N PRO A 51 2.55 -2.55 -13.56
CA PRO A 51 3.58 -2.64 -14.59
C PRO A 51 3.51 -1.40 -15.50
N LEU A 52 4.65 -0.74 -15.74
CA LEU A 52 4.75 0.45 -16.59
C LEU A 52 5.32 0.14 -17.98
N ALA A 53 6.31 -0.75 -18.06
CA ALA A 53 6.95 -1.14 -19.31
C ALA A 53 7.54 -2.54 -19.25
N GLY A 54 7.67 -3.19 -20.41
CA GLY A 54 8.25 -4.52 -20.54
C GLY A 54 7.43 -5.63 -19.89
N ALA A 55 8.11 -6.70 -19.47
CA ALA A 55 7.53 -7.84 -18.76
C ALA A 55 8.23 -8.03 -17.40
N PRO A 56 7.99 -7.12 -16.42
CA PRO A 56 8.76 -7.09 -15.19
C PRO A 56 8.54 -8.36 -14.36
N ARG A 57 9.64 -9.04 -14.02
CA ARG A 57 9.63 -10.22 -13.15
C ARG A 57 9.84 -9.78 -11.70
N ILE A 58 8.77 -9.79 -10.90
CA ILE A 58 8.80 -9.30 -9.52
C ILE A 58 8.77 -10.45 -8.52
N ARG A 59 9.15 -10.14 -7.27
CA ARG A 59 8.96 -11.01 -6.12
C ARG A 59 8.42 -10.18 -4.96
N ILE A 60 7.24 -10.53 -4.47
CA ILE A 60 6.64 -9.89 -3.30
C ILE A 60 7.06 -10.67 -2.06
N ARG A 61 7.58 -9.97 -1.04
CA ARG A 61 7.99 -10.56 0.24
C ARG A 61 7.31 -9.80 1.36
N VAL A 62 6.52 -10.51 2.17
CA VAL A 62 5.90 -9.96 3.38
C VAL A 62 6.39 -10.81 4.55
N ARG A 63 7.14 -10.18 5.45
CA ARG A 63 7.87 -10.85 6.54
C ARG A 63 7.63 -10.08 7.84
N PRO A 64 6.41 -10.13 8.40
CA PRO A 64 6.17 -9.51 9.68
C PRO A 64 6.96 -10.24 10.76
N LEU A 65 7.35 -9.50 11.78
CA LEU A 65 8.00 -10.01 12.98
C LEU A 65 7.15 -9.63 14.19
N ALA A 66 7.11 -10.51 15.18
CA ALA A 66 6.48 -10.27 16.47
C ALA A 66 7.55 -9.95 17.54
N ASP A 67 7.10 -9.44 18.68
CA ASP A 67 7.94 -9.28 19.87
C ASP A 67 9.21 -8.46 19.59
N TRP A 68 9.04 -7.32 18.90
CA TRP A 68 10.13 -6.42 18.48
C TRP A 68 11.22 -7.10 17.64
N GLY A 69 10.86 -8.14 16.88
CA GLY A 69 11.81 -8.87 16.01
C GLY A 69 12.29 -10.19 16.58
N ALA A 70 11.96 -10.52 17.83
CA ALA A 70 12.42 -11.75 18.48
C ALA A 70 11.80 -13.03 17.89
N ARG A 71 10.66 -12.92 17.21
CA ARG A 71 9.90 -14.07 16.73
C ARG A 71 9.33 -13.84 15.34
N VAL A 72 9.40 -14.88 14.50
CA VAL A 72 8.61 -14.96 13.27
C VAL A 72 7.24 -15.53 13.66
N PRO A 73 6.13 -14.80 13.43
CA PRO A 73 4.81 -15.26 13.80
C PRO A 73 4.36 -16.45 12.96
N GLU A 74 3.58 -17.35 13.56
CA GLU A 74 2.87 -18.38 12.81
C GLU A 74 1.91 -17.75 11.80
N SER A 75 1.70 -18.43 10.68
CA SER A 75 0.86 -17.92 9.60
C SER A 75 -0.17 -18.93 9.12
N THR A 76 -1.36 -18.44 8.79
CA THR A 76 -2.40 -19.18 8.07
C THR A 76 -2.75 -18.44 6.78
N TRP A 77 -3.42 -19.08 5.84
CA TRP A 77 -3.83 -18.44 4.59
C TRP A 77 -5.17 -18.96 4.09
N GLY A 78 -5.90 -18.09 3.38
CA GLY A 78 -7.09 -18.44 2.62
C GLY A 78 -6.84 -18.39 1.12
N SER A 79 -7.86 -18.10 0.32
CA SER A 79 -7.71 -18.02 -1.15
C SER A 79 -7.01 -16.74 -1.63
N ASN A 80 -7.18 -15.64 -0.90
CA ASN A 80 -6.72 -14.30 -1.27
C ASN A 80 -6.06 -13.54 -0.12
N HIS A 81 -5.73 -14.22 0.98
CA HIS A 81 -5.14 -13.58 2.14
C HIS A 81 -4.17 -14.47 2.90
N VAL A 82 -3.19 -13.85 3.54
CA VAL A 82 -2.31 -14.46 4.55
C VAL A 82 -2.55 -13.75 5.87
N ARG A 83 -2.60 -14.51 6.96
CA ARG A 83 -2.70 -14.01 8.34
C ARG A 83 -1.45 -14.39 9.10
N TRP A 84 -1.01 -13.52 9.99
CA TRP A 84 0.06 -13.78 10.94
C TRP A 84 -0.44 -13.53 12.36
N LEU A 85 -0.19 -14.50 13.25
CA LEU A 85 -0.60 -14.44 14.66
C LEU A 85 0.42 -13.63 15.46
N LEU A 86 0.08 -12.39 15.79
CA LEU A 86 0.84 -11.53 16.70
C LEU A 86 0.23 -11.63 18.12
N PRO A 87 0.94 -11.19 19.18
CA PRO A 87 0.46 -11.35 20.56
C PRO A 87 -0.92 -10.73 20.83
N ASP A 88 -1.16 -9.52 20.31
CA ASP A 88 -2.36 -8.75 20.63
C ASP A 88 -3.40 -8.73 19.50
N PHE A 89 -3.02 -9.08 18.28
CA PHE A 89 -3.91 -9.06 17.12
C PHE A 89 -3.41 -9.97 15.99
N ASN A 90 -4.27 -10.23 15.01
CA ASN A 90 -3.88 -10.89 13.77
C ASN A 90 -3.59 -9.84 12.69
N LEU A 91 -2.39 -9.89 12.11
CA LEU A 91 -2.05 -9.10 10.93
C LEU A 91 -2.53 -9.85 9.70
N ARG A 92 -3.25 -9.16 8.81
CA ARG A 92 -3.77 -9.73 7.56
C ARG A 92 -3.23 -8.97 6.37
N LEU A 93 -2.73 -9.72 5.39
CA LEU A 93 -2.54 -9.26 4.02
C LEU A 93 -3.69 -9.80 3.17
N THR A 94 -4.48 -8.93 2.54
CA THR A 94 -5.41 -9.29 1.45
C THR A 94 -4.82 -8.83 0.12
N THR A 95 -4.81 -9.70 -0.89
CA THR A 95 -4.23 -9.39 -2.21
C THR A 95 -4.95 -10.11 -3.35
N ASP A 96 -4.97 -9.48 -4.53
CA ASP A 96 -5.39 -10.09 -5.80
C ASP A 96 -4.19 -10.61 -6.61
N ALA A 97 -2.95 -10.41 -6.12
CA ALA A 97 -1.80 -11.13 -6.64
C ALA A 97 -1.97 -12.64 -6.38
N PRO A 98 -1.48 -13.51 -7.28
CA PRO A 98 -1.47 -14.96 -7.06
C PRO A 98 -0.86 -15.35 -5.70
N LEU A 99 -1.72 -15.72 -4.74
CA LEU A 99 -1.36 -15.83 -3.32
C LEU A 99 -0.18 -16.78 -3.07
N ARG A 100 -0.12 -17.88 -3.81
CA ARG A 100 0.97 -18.86 -3.72
C ARG A 100 2.34 -18.22 -3.95
N PHE A 101 2.46 -17.31 -4.92
CA PHE A 101 3.73 -16.64 -5.21
C PHE A 101 4.14 -15.65 -4.11
N VAL A 102 3.16 -14.99 -3.48
CA VAL A 102 3.39 -14.10 -2.33
C VAL A 102 3.81 -14.90 -1.10
N ARG A 103 3.06 -15.97 -0.76
CA ARG A 103 3.33 -16.85 0.38
C ARG A 103 4.68 -17.55 0.26
N ASP A 104 4.93 -18.17 -0.90
CA ASP A 104 6.15 -18.94 -1.16
C ASP A 104 7.33 -18.03 -1.60
N GLN A 105 7.14 -16.71 -1.63
CA GLN A 105 8.13 -15.70 -2.01
C GLN A 105 8.82 -16.01 -3.35
N THR A 106 8.03 -16.52 -4.30
CA THR A 106 8.50 -16.99 -5.60
C THR A 106 8.33 -15.88 -6.65
N PRO A 107 9.34 -15.63 -7.51
CA PRO A 107 9.21 -14.64 -8.58
C PRO A 107 8.12 -15.00 -9.59
N PHE A 108 7.42 -14.00 -10.12
CA PHE A 108 6.44 -14.13 -11.21
C PHE A 108 6.45 -12.90 -12.12
N ILE A 109 5.88 -13.02 -13.32
CA ILE A 109 5.70 -11.88 -14.23
C ILE A 109 4.48 -11.07 -13.80
N LEU A 110 4.66 -9.76 -13.58
CA LEU A 110 3.56 -8.85 -13.27
C LEU A 110 2.85 -8.46 -14.58
N ALA A 111 1.82 -9.20 -14.96
CA ALA A 111 1.07 -8.97 -16.19
C ALA A 111 0.00 -7.86 -16.07
N HIS A 112 -0.48 -7.59 -14.86
CA HIS A 112 -1.51 -6.59 -14.57
C HIS A 112 -1.24 -5.95 -13.21
N THR A 113 -1.91 -4.82 -12.96
CA THR A 113 -1.89 -4.17 -11.64
C THR A 113 -2.35 -5.13 -10.55
N VAL A 114 -1.61 -5.20 -9.45
CA VAL A 114 -2.02 -5.93 -8.24
C VAL A 114 -2.15 -4.98 -7.05
N HIS A 115 -3.03 -5.34 -6.14
CA HIS A 115 -3.42 -4.57 -4.97
C HIS A 115 -3.16 -5.39 -3.71
N MET A 116 -2.79 -4.69 -2.64
CA MET A 116 -2.44 -5.28 -1.36
C MET A 116 -2.95 -4.38 -0.24
N VAL A 117 -3.64 -4.97 0.73
CA VAL A 117 -4.05 -4.29 1.97
C VAL A 117 -3.46 -5.07 3.12
N LEU A 118 -2.55 -4.44 3.87
CA LEU A 118 -1.92 -4.98 5.06
C LEU A 118 -2.44 -4.24 6.28
N GLY A 119 -3.16 -4.93 7.17
CA GLY A 119 -3.77 -4.29 8.34
C GLY A 119 -4.31 -5.31 9.33
N VAL A 120 -5.23 -4.87 10.18
CA VAL A 120 -5.98 -5.74 11.09
C VAL A 120 -6.74 -6.82 10.32
N ASP A 121 -7.03 -7.96 10.96
CA ASP A 121 -7.73 -9.09 10.35
C ASP A 121 -9.23 -8.84 10.14
N GLU A 122 -9.52 -7.93 9.22
CA GLU A 122 -10.87 -7.63 8.75
C GLU A 122 -11.06 -8.21 7.34
N PRO A 123 -12.13 -9.00 7.10
CA PRO A 123 -12.48 -9.41 5.76
C PRO A 123 -12.97 -8.23 4.94
N MET A 124 -12.70 -8.27 3.64
CA MET A 124 -13.24 -7.30 2.70
C MET A 124 -14.60 -7.78 2.19
N ASP A 125 -15.59 -6.90 2.26
CA ASP A 125 -16.97 -7.10 1.81
C ASP A 125 -17.19 -6.70 0.34
N ARG A 126 -16.16 -6.16 -0.31
CA ARG A 126 -16.17 -5.67 -1.69
C ARG A 126 -14.89 -6.06 -2.43
N ALA A 127 -14.89 -5.86 -3.75
CA ALA A 127 -13.72 -6.09 -4.59
C ALA A 127 -12.51 -5.28 -4.11
N LEU A 128 -11.37 -5.97 -3.98
CA LEU A 128 -10.12 -5.39 -3.46
C LEU A 128 -9.63 -4.21 -4.30
N SER A 129 -9.59 -4.36 -5.63
CA SER A 129 -9.18 -3.30 -6.55
C SER A 129 -10.05 -2.05 -6.39
N GLY A 130 -11.38 -2.23 -6.38
CA GLY A 130 -12.33 -1.15 -6.20
C GLY A 130 -12.18 -0.42 -4.87
N TYR A 131 -11.87 -1.13 -3.78
CA TYR A 131 -11.55 -0.51 -2.50
C TYR A 131 -10.23 0.29 -2.56
N VAL A 132 -9.16 -0.30 -3.09
CA VAL A 132 -7.84 0.35 -3.14
C VAL A 132 -7.85 1.59 -4.02
N ASP A 133 -8.50 1.54 -5.18
CA ASP A 133 -8.60 2.68 -6.10
C ASP A 133 -9.43 3.83 -5.50
N GLU A 134 -10.54 3.50 -4.84
CA GLU A 134 -11.34 4.49 -4.12
C GLU A 134 -10.55 5.11 -2.94
N ALA A 135 -9.90 4.28 -2.13
CA ALA A 135 -9.11 4.72 -1.00
C ALA A 135 -7.94 5.60 -1.44
N LEU A 136 -7.26 5.27 -2.54
CA LEU A 136 -6.18 6.05 -3.12
C LEU A 136 -6.67 7.43 -3.55
N ARG A 137 -7.76 7.48 -4.34
CA ARG A 137 -8.35 8.74 -4.80
C ARG A 137 -8.79 9.62 -3.63
N ASN A 138 -9.59 9.08 -2.72
CA ASN A 138 -10.11 9.83 -1.58
C ASN A 138 -8.99 10.31 -0.63
N THR A 139 -7.93 9.51 -0.45
CA THR A 139 -6.77 9.90 0.36
C THR A 139 -5.99 11.03 -0.31
N ALA A 140 -5.80 10.98 -1.63
CA ALA A 140 -5.17 12.06 -2.38
C ALA A 140 -5.97 13.37 -2.27
N ASP A 141 -7.29 13.29 -2.42
CA ASP A 141 -8.19 14.44 -2.29
C ASP A 141 -8.14 15.03 -0.87
N TYR A 142 -8.16 14.18 0.16
CA TYR A 142 -8.01 14.60 1.55
C TYR A 142 -6.73 15.39 1.78
N TRP A 143 -5.59 14.88 1.30
CA TRP A 143 -4.30 15.56 1.52
C TRP A 143 -4.22 16.88 0.77
N ARG A 144 -4.65 16.93 -0.49
CA ARG A 144 -4.64 18.16 -1.28
C ARG A 144 -5.51 19.23 -0.65
N GLU A 145 -6.67 18.84 -0.13
CA GLU A 145 -7.56 19.72 0.59
C GLU A 145 -6.96 20.17 1.94
N TRP A 146 -6.34 19.24 2.69
CA TRP A 146 -5.65 19.57 3.94
C TRP A 146 -4.52 20.59 3.73
N VAL A 147 -3.67 20.41 2.71
CA VAL A 147 -2.57 21.34 2.38
C VAL A 147 -3.09 22.73 2.03
N ARG A 148 -4.27 22.88 1.40
CA ARG A 148 -4.86 24.20 1.12
C ARG A 148 -5.14 25.00 2.40
N TYR A 149 -5.53 24.33 3.48
CA TYR A 149 -5.75 24.96 4.79
C TYR A 149 -4.44 25.31 5.52
N LEU A 150 -3.29 24.86 5.03
CA LEU A 150 -1.97 25.24 5.55
C LEU A 150 -1.40 26.49 4.87
N SER A 151 -2.21 27.20 4.07
CA SER A 151 -1.78 28.46 3.47
C SER A 151 -1.47 29.49 4.58
N ILE A 152 -0.19 29.55 4.94
CA ILE A 152 0.42 30.65 5.65
C ILE A 152 0.47 31.84 4.69
N ARG A 153 0.36 33.08 5.20
CA ARG A 153 0.58 34.27 4.36
C ARG A 153 1.96 34.18 3.71
N LEU A 154 2.07 34.70 2.48
CA LEU A 154 3.27 34.67 1.64
C LEU A 154 4.55 35.04 2.42
N ASP A 155 4.42 35.96 3.37
CA ASP A 155 5.48 36.51 4.23
C ASP A 155 6.23 35.47 5.10
N TRP A 156 5.71 34.25 5.25
CA TRP A 156 6.28 33.21 6.12
C TRP A 156 6.73 31.93 5.39
N GLN A 157 6.67 31.91 4.04
CA GLN A 157 6.99 30.72 3.27
C GLN A 157 8.48 30.33 3.28
N GLU A 158 9.41 31.28 3.39
CA GLU A 158 10.86 30.98 3.42
C GLU A 158 11.32 30.20 4.66
N ALA A 159 10.59 30.25 5.77
CA ALA A 159 11.01 29.63 7.03
C ALA A 159 10.60 28.15 7.19
N VAL A 160 9.86 27.58 6.22
CA VAL A 160 9.19 26.27 6.36
C VAL A 160 9.45 25.32 5.17
N ILE A 161 10.38 25.67 4.27
CA ILE A 161 10.81 24.82 3.14
C ILE A 161 12.25 24.35 3.36
#